data_AF-A0A2V5I7K7-F1
#
_entry.id   AF-A0A2V5I7K7-F1
#
_cell.length_a   1.000
_cell.length_b   1.000
_cell.length_c   1.000
_cell.angle_alpha   90.00
_cell.angle_beta   90.00
_cell.angle_gamma   90.00
#
_symmetry.space_group_name_H-M   'P 1'
#
loop_
_entity.id
_entity.type
_entity.pdbx_description
1 polymer ?
#
loop_
_entity_poly.entity_id
_entity_poly.type
_entity_poly.pdbx_seq_one_letter_code
_entity_poly.pdbx_strand_id
1 'polypeptide(L)'
;MHLCEAIGLHEEVTIKKMASMAGAAVLGHSADRLRRIFWVSWAGHNILSYEYDLSSVGYRTVTCQPIISVPGSVADQFVQLAHIIPSPNAALTYNTQPSSPKQELYYRLKALNEFKVTHPFLVVTKADLAFCFYRRLYQLKTQIPDEIIKLVIDSGNAAVEAAKKQADQGHLFWNAIGSVFQYCCILLAIDTPVAFPHIDGAFKGLEHLVKAADTGLTREALSMARHLLGLTMTKKRTELAQLEAVEGGYEFGQTPPTCQANPAMPDMSWEIDWDQFFIEPYLSMLGPDLPL
;
A
#
# COMPACT_ATOMS: atom_id res chain seq x y z
N MET A 1 -4.34 -22.37 12.00
CA MET A 1 -4.23 -23.25 10.82
C MET A 1 -4.00 -24.72 11.18
N HIS A 2 -2.95 -25.10 11.92
CA HIS A 2 -2.74 -26.51 12.29
C HIS A 2 -3.95 -27.21 12.92
N LEU A 3 -4.74 -26.51 13.75
CA LEU A 3 -5.99 -27.08 14.27
C LEU A 3 -7.00 -27.37 13.15
N CYS A 4 -7.19 -26.45 12.21
CA CYS A 4 -8.04 -26.65 11.03
C CYS A 4 -7.56 -27.81 10.15
N GLU A 5 -6.25 -28.06 10.11
CA GLU A 5 -5.67 -29.23 9.45
C GLU A 5 -6.01 -30.51 10.20
N ALA A 6 -5.71 -30.56 11.51
CA ALA A 6 -5.91 -31.72 12.36
C ALA A 6 -7.36 -32.20 12.41
N ILE A 7 -8.33 -31.27 12.35
CA ILE A 7 -9.76 -31.62 12.32
C ILE A 7 -10.32 -31.71 10.89
N GLY A 8 -9.52 -31.49 9.86
CA GLY A 8 -9.93 -31.66 8.45
C GLY A 8 -10.86 -30.58 7.90
N LEU A 9 -10.86 -29.35 8.42
CA LEU A 9 -11.69 -28.26 7.85
C LEU A 9 -11.22 -27.77 6.47
N HIS A 10 -10.06 -28.19 6.00
CA HIS A 10 -9.59 -27.94 4.64
C HIS A 10 -10.20 -28.92 3.62
N GLU A 11 -10.92 -29.94 4.10
CA GLU A 11 -11.55 -30.97 3.27
C GLU A 11 -13.08 -30.84 3.28
N GLU A 12 -13.67 -30.70 2.09
CA GLU A 12 -15.13 -30.56 1.97
C GLU A 12 -15.88 -31.81 2.43
N VAL A 13 -15.30 -33.00 2.22
CA VAL A 13 -15.89 -34.27 2.66
C VAL A 13 -16.01 -34.30 4.19
N THR A 14 -14.97 -33.87 4.89
CA THR A 14 -14.94 -33.81 6.35
C THR A 14 -15.92 -32.76 6.88
N ILE A 15 -15.99 -31.58 6.25
CA ILE A 15 -16.99 -30.55 6.58
C ILE A 15 -18.42 -31.10 6.46
N LYS A 16 -18.76 -31.75 5.34
CA LYS A 16 -20.10 -32.31 5.12
C LYS A 16 -20.45 -33.38 6.15
N LYS A 17 -19.49 -34.23 6.50
CA LYS A 17 -19.66 -35.25 7.55
C LYS A 17 -19.91 -34.60 8.92
N MET A 18 -19.16 -33.58 9.30
CA MET A 18 -19.37 -32.87 10.56
C MET A 18 -20.74 -32.18 10.61
N ALA A 19 -21.14 -31.53 9.52
CA ALA A 19 -22.41 -30.83 9.45
C ALA A 19 -23.64 -31.76 9.47
N SER A 20 -23.47 -33.05 9.13
CA SER A 20 -24.55 -34.05 9.16
C SER A 20 -24.62 -34.85 10.47
N MET A 21 -23.71 -34.63 11.42
CA MET A 21 -23.74 -35.31 12.72
C MET A 21 -24.99 -34.92 13.53
N ALA A 22 -25.52 -35.88 14.31
CA ALA A 22 -26.62 -35.62 15.22
C ALA A 22 -26.26 -34.48 16.19
N GLY A 23 -27.13 -33.48 16.30
CA GLY A 23 -26.90 -32.29 17.12
C GLY A 23 -26.01 -31.21 16.50
N ALA A 24 -25.40 -31.42 15.33
CA ALA A 24 -24.55 -30.42 14.67
C ALA A 24 -25.30 -29.12 14.36
N ALA A 25 -26.54 -29.23 13.88
CA ALA A 25 -27.40 -28.06 13.63
C ALA A 25 -27.71 -27.27 14.92
N VAL A 26 -27.91 -27.96 16.04
CA VAL A 26 -28.17 -27.33 17.36
C VAL A 26 -26.95 -26.56 17.86
N LEU A 27 -25.74 -27.08 17.61
CA LEU A 27 -24.48 -26.39 17.88
C LEU A 27 -24.15 -25.32 16.82
N GLY A 28 -24.98 -25.18 15.79
CA GLY A 28 -24.80 -24.24 14.69
C GLY A 28 -23.64 -24.59 13.77
N HIS A 29 -23.22 -25.86 13.70
CA HIS A 29 -22.18 -26.37 12.81
C HIS A 29 -22.74 -26.66 11.41
N SER A 30 -23.27 -25.64 10.73
CA SER A 30 -23.62 -25.78 9.32
C SER A 30 -22.35 -25.91 8.46
N ALA A 31 -22.48 -26.56 7.30
CA ALA A 31 -21.36 -26.68 6.36
C ALA A 31 -20.76 -25.32 5.99
N ASP A 32 -21.59 -24.31 5.71
CA ASP A 32 -21.13 -22.95 5.42
C ASP A 32 -20.39 -22.32 6.60
N ARG A 33 -20.85 -22.50 7.84
CA ARG A 33 -20.14 -21.96 9.01
C ARG A 33 -18.77 -22.60 9.19
N LEU A 34 -18.67 -23.91 8.98
CA LEU A 34 -17.38 -24.63 9.03
C LEU A 34 -16.43 -24.16 7.92
N ARG A 35 -16.93 -23.94 6.69
CA ARG A 35 -16.16 -23.32 5.60
C ARG A 35 -15.70 -21.92 5.96
N ARG A 36 -16.55 -21.09 6.60
CA ARG A 36 -16.17 -19.75 7.09
C ARG A 36 -15.07 -19.80 8.12
N ILE A 37 -15.17 -20.71 9.09
CA ILE A 37 -14.13 -20.89 10.10
C ILE A 37 -12.79 -21.18 9.42
N PHE A 38 -12.78 -22.09 8.43
CA PHE A 38 -11.58 -22.39 7.67
C PHE A 38 -11.06 -21.17 6.88
N TRP A 39 -11.88 -20.62 5.98
CA TRP A 39 -11.44 -19.60 5.04
C TRP A 39 -11.10 -18.26 5.69
N VAL A 40 -11.85 -17.83 6.71
CA VAL A 40 -11.53 -16.60 7.45
C VAL A 40 -10.25 -16.77 8.27
N SER A 41 -10.05 -17.95 8.89
CA SER A 41 -8.79 -18.25 9.58
C SER A 41 -7.62 -18.31 8.62
N TRP A 42 -7.80 -18.93 7.44
CA TRP A 42 -6.80 -18.98 6.39
C TRP A 42 -6.45 -17.58 5.89
N ALA A 43 -7.45 -16.74 5.63
CA ALA A 43 -7.26 -15.38 5.15
C ALA A 43 -6.47 -14.54 6.16
N GLY A 44 -6.88 -14.53 7.43
CA GLY A 44 -6.17 -13.82 8.49
C GLY A 44 -4.75 -14.33 8.68
N HIS A 45 -4.54 -15.65 8.66
CA HIS A 45 -3.21 -16.25 8.76
C HIS A 45 -2.31 -15.79 7.61
N ASN A 46 -2.77 -15.86 6.36
CA ASN A 46 -1.95 -15.49 5.20
C ASN A 46 -1.67 -14.00 5.14
N ILE A 47 -2.66 -13.15 5.45
CA ILE A 47 -2.48 -11.69 5.53
C ILE A 47 -1.41 -11.36 6.57
N LEU A 48 -1.54 -11.86 7.80
CA LEU A 48 -0.59 -11.56 8.88
C LEU A 48 0.79 -12.15 8.61
N SER A 49 0.87 -13.41 8.15
CA SER A 49 2.14 -14.00 7.75
C SER A 49 2.83 -13.15 6.69
N TYR A 50 2.09 -12.64 5.72
CA TYR A 50 2.65 -11.79 4.68
C TYR A 50 3.03 -10.39 5.18
N GLU A 51 2.27 -9.80 6.11
CA GLU A 51 2.59 -8.49 6.69
C GLU A 51 3.90 -8.53 7.50
N TYR A 52 4.12 -9.60 8.26
CA TYR A 52 5.28 -9.80 9.13
C TYR A 52 6.46 -10.53 8.46
N ASP A 53 6.41 -10.77 7.14
CA ASP A 53 7.43 -11.54 6.40
C ASP A 53 7.71 -12.93 7.00
N LEU A 54 6.65 -13.60 7.48
CA LEU A 54 6.69 -14.95 8.04
C LEU A 54 6.19 -15.98 7.02
N SER A 55 6.71 -17.20 7.13
CA SER A 55 6.21 -18.34 6.37
C SER A 55 4.75 -18.67 6.74
N SER A 56 3.88 -18.78 5.74
CA SER A 56 2.50 -19.22 5.93
C SER A 56 2.39 -20.75 6.02
N VAL A 57 1.43 -21.26 6.80
CA VAL A 57 1.08 -22.69 6.79
C VAL A 57 0.42 -23.03 5.45
N GLY A 58 1.08 -23.87 4.67
CA GLY A 58 0.57 -24.36 3.38
C GLY A 58 -0.13 -25.71 3.55
N TYR A 59 -1.26 -25.87 2.87
CA TYR A 59 -1.95 -27.15 2.77
C TYR A 59 -1.58 -27.83 1.46
N ARG A 60 -1.29 -29.13 1.51
CA ARG A 60 -0.99 -29.91 0.30
C ARG A 60 -2.18 -29.93 -0.67
N THR A 61 -3.39 -30.07 -0.13
CA THR A 61 -4.64 -30.09 -0.90
C THR A 61 -5.69 -29.33 -0.10
N VAL A 62 -6.44 -28.45 -0.76
CA VAL A 62 -7.63 -27.81 -0.19
C VAL A 62 -8.81 -28.16 -1.09
N THR A 63 -9.80 -28.88 -0.55
CA THR A 63 -11.03 -29.22 -1.28
C THR A 63 -12.25 -28.49 -0.73
N CYS A 64 -12.10 -27.82 0.41
CA CYS A 64 -13.09 -26.96 1.04
C CYS A 64 -13.68 -25.99 0.02
N GLN A 65 -15.01 -25.99 -0.11
CA GLN A 65 -15.69 -25.12 -1.07
C GLN A 65 -15.66 -23.65 -0.62
N PRO A 66 -15.89 -22.70 -1.54
CA PRO A 66 -16.03 -21.30 -1.17
C PRO A 66 -17.15 -21.07 -0.15
N ILE A 67 -17.01 -20.00 0.64
CA ILE A 67 -18.08 -19.56 1.54
C ILE A 67 -19.18 -18.88 0.74
N ILE A 68 -20.41 -18.96 1.24
CA ILE A 68 -21.56 -18.32 0.60
C ILE A 68 -21.56 -16.82 0.96
N SER A 69 -21.78 -15.91 0.02
CA SER A 69 -21.92 -14.48 0.37
C SER A 69 -23.23 -14.26 1.15
N VAL A 70 -23.15 -13.54 2.27
CA VAL A 70 -24.31 -13.25 3.13
C VAL A 70 -24.47 -11.73 3.25
N PRO A 71 -25.68 -11.17 2.99
CA PRO A 71 -25.93 -9.74 3.14
C PRO A 71 -25.50 -9.23 4.52
N GLY A 72 -24.77 -8.12 4.54
CA GLY A 72 -24.25 -7.52 5.77
C GLY A 72 -22.96 -8.17 6.32
N SER A 73 -22.52 -9.30 5.77
CA SER A 73 -21.21 -9.88 6.07
C SER A 73 -20.15 -9.40 5.09
N VAL A 74 -18.93 -9.25 5.59
CA VAL A 74 -17.73 -8.90 4.79
C VAL A 74 -16.72 -10.05 4.68
N ALA A 75 -17.09 -11.23 5.18
CA ALA A 75 -16.17 -12.36 5.28
C ALA A 75 -15.69 -12.87 3.91
N ASP A 76 -16.56 -12.86 2.90
CA ASP A 76 -16.24 -13.31 1.54
C ASP A 76 -15.26 -12.37 0.86
N GLN A 77 -15.47 -11.06 1.00
CA GLN A 77 -14.55 -10.04 0.51
C GLN A 77 -13.20 -10.09 1.25
N PHE A 78 -13.20 -10.32 2.56
CA PHE A 78 -11.96 -10.50 3.33
C PHE A 78 -11.13 -11.69 2.84
N VAL A 79 -11.78 -12.82 2.55
CA VAL A 79 -11.12 -14.01 1.98
C VAL A 79 -10.60 -13.73 0.57
N GLN A 80 -11.38 -13.03 -0.26
CA GLN A 80 -10.95 -12.64 -1.60
C GLN A 80 -9.72 -11.72 -1.59
N LEU A 81 -9.63 -10.78 -0.65
CA LEU A 81 -8.42 -9.95 -0.46
C LEU A 81 -7.19 -10.82 -0.17
N ALA A 82 -7.32 -11.83 0.70
CA ALA A 82 -6.21 -12.73 1.02
C ALA A 82 -5.74 -13.55 -0.19
N HIS A 83 -6.63 -13.87 -1.13
CA HIS A 83 -6.22 -14.55 -2.38
C HIS A 83 -5.36 -13.67 -3.30
N ILE A 84 -5.35 -12.34 -3.13
CA ILE A 84 -4.50 -11.42 -3.90
C ILE A 84 -3.03 -11.48 -3.42
N ILE A 85 -2.76 -12.09 -2.28
CA ILE A 85 -1.42 -12.23 -1.71
C ILE A 85 -0.73 -13.49 -2.27
N PRO A 86 0.59 -13.48 -2.52
CA PRO A 86 1.31 -14.72 -2.81
C PRO A 86 1.21 -15.69 -1.64
N SER A 87 0.52 -16.81 -1.82
CA SER A 87 0.47 -17.89 -0.83
C SER A 87 0.34 -19.26 -1.52
N PRO A 88 0.75 -20.36 -0.86
CA PRO A 88 0.72 -21.70 -1.44
C PRO A 88 -0.65 -22.18 -1.92
N ASN A 89 -1.73 -21.57 -1.41
CA ASN A 89 -3.11 -21.90 -1.74
C ASN A 89 -3.87 -20.69 -2.31
N ALA A 90 -3.16 -19.65 -2.78
CA ALA A 90 -3.78 -18.49 -3.42
C ALA A 90 -4.44 -18.88 -4.75
N ALA A 91 -5.61 -18.30 -5.02
CA ALA A 91 -6.37 -18.55 -6.24
C ALA A 91 -6.10 -17.51 -7.35
N LEU A 92 -5.23 -16.51 -7.11
CA LEU A 92 -4.95 -15.49 -8.10
C LEU A 92 -4.25 -16.11 -9.32
N THR A 93 -5.01 -16.24 -10.40
CA THR A 93 -4.53 -16.73 -11.69
C THR A 93 -4.07 -15.55 -12.53
N TYR A 94 -2.87 -15.67 -13.09
CA TYR A 94 -2.36 -14.68 -14.03
C TYR A 94 -2.80 -15.03 -15.46
N ASN A 95 -3.28 -14.03 -16.20
CA ASN A 95 -3.49 -14.17 -17.65
C ASN A 95 -2.15 -14.45 -18.38
N THR A 96 -1.04 -13.95 -17.83
CA THR A 96 0.32 -14.22 -18.31
C THR A 96 1.23 -14.31 -17.10
N GLN A 97 2.02 -15.38 -17.00
CA GLN A 97 2.92 -15.58 -15.86
C GLN A 97 3.85 -14.36 -15.71
N PRO A 98 3.99 -13.78 -14.51
CA PRO A 98 4.89 -12.66 -14.28
C PRO A 98 6.32 -13.07 -14.62
N SER A 99 7.01 -12.25 -15.41
CA SER A 99 8.40 -12.51 -15.81
C SER A 99 9.40 -12.09 -14.72
N SER A 100 8.96 -11.36 -13.70
CA SER A 100 9.80 -10.90 -12.59
C SER A 100 8.98 -10.64 -11.32
N PRO A 101 9.63 -10.64 -10.13
CA PRO A 101 8.99 -10.26 -8.86
C PRO A 101 8.39 -8.85 -8.89
N LYS A 102 9.04 -7.91 -9.58
CA LYS A 102 8.54 -6.53 -9.79
C LYS A 102 7.19 -6.55 -10.51
N GLN A 103 7.10 -7.28 -11.62
CA GLN A 103 5.88 -7.37 -12.42
C GLN A 103 4.75 -8.05 -11.65
N GLU A 104 5.08 -9.08 -10.86
CA GLU A 104 4.11 -9.74 -9.98
C GLU A 104 3.49 -8.76 -8.97
N LEU A 105 4.31 -7.96 -8.30
CA LEU A 105 3.83 -6.95 -7.35
C LEU A 105 2.93 -5.90 -8.01
N TYR A 106 3.24 -5.48 -9.24
CA TYR A 106 2.36 -4.58 -10.00
C TYR A 106 1.01 -5.21 -10.35
N TYR A 107 0.99 -6.46 -10.81
CA TYR A 107 -0.27 -7.15 -11.07
C TYR A 107 -1.14 -7.25 -9.82
N ARG A 108 -0.54 -7.53 -8.67
CA ARG A 108 -1.26 -7.63 -7.39
C ARG A 108 -1.77 -6.28 -6.90
N LEU A 109 -0.98 -5.20 -7.04
CA LEU A 109 -1.44 -3.85 -6.75
C LEU A 109 -2.61 -3.42 -7.66
N LYS A 110 -2.55 -3.77 -8.95
CA LYS A 110 -3.65 -3.52 -9.88
C LYS A 110 -4.91 -4.31 -9.50
N ALA A 111 -4.75 -5.59 -9.17
CA ALA A 111 -5.85 -6.43 -8.69
C ALA A 111 -6.49 -5.86 -7.41
N LEU A 112 -5.67 -5.38 -6.46
CA LEU A 112 -6.19 -4.65 -5.29
C LEU A 112 -6.98 -3.42 -5.71
N ASN A 113 -6.46 -2.58 -6.61
CA ASN A 113 -7.13 -1.36 -7.05
C ASN A 113 -8.52 -1.63 -7.67
N GLU A 114 -8.60 -2.66 -8.49
CA GLU A 114 -9.83 -3.12 -9.14
C GLU A 114 -10.83 -3.69 -8.12
N PHE A 115 -10.34 -4.32 -7.05
CA PHE A 115 -11.17 -4.88 -5.99
C PHE A 115 -11.91 -3.79 -5.20
N LYS A 116 -13.25 -3.74 -5.33
CA LYS A 116 -14.08 -2.72 -4.70
C LYS A 116 -14.53 -3.16 -3.32
N VAL A 117 -14.26 -2.30 -2.32
CA VAL A 117 -14.67 -2.50 -0.93
C VAL A 117 -15.21 -1.20 -0.38
N THR A 118 -16.27 -1.30 0.43
CA THR A 118 -16.94 -0.15 1.06
C THR A 118 -16.89 -0.21 2.58
N HIS A 119 -16.78 -1.40 3.15
CA HIS A 119 -16.73 -1.57 4.59
C HIS A 119 -15.37 -1.06 5.13
N PRO A 120 -15.35 -0.17 6.14
CA PRO A 120 -14.12 0.47 6.59
C PRO A 120 -12.98 -0.50 6.97
N PHE A 121 -13.30 -1.60 7.66
CA PHE A 121 -12.33 -2.67 7.94
C PHE A 121 -11.64 -3.21 6.67
N LEU A 122 -12.40 -3.43 5.58
CA LEU A 122 -11.83 -3.90 4.32
C LEU A 122 -11.05 -2.81 3.60
N VAL A 123 -11.46 -1.54 3.71
CA VAL A 123 -10.71 -0.40 3.15
C VAL A 123 -9.32 -0.31 3.78
N VAL A 124 -9.25 -0.38 5.12
CA VAL A 124 -7.98 -0.41 5.85
C VAL A 124 -7.16 -1.64 5.46
N THR A 125 -7.77 -2.83 5.45
CA THR A 125 -7.08 -4.08 5.08
C THR A 125 -6.52 -4.03 3.65
N LYS A 126 -7.30 -3.52 2.68
CA LYS A 126 -6.84 -3.36 1.29
C LYS A 126 -5.64 -2.42 1.19
N ALA A 127 -5.67 -1.29 1.90
CA ALA A 127 -4.55 -0.36 1.93
C ALA A 127 -3.31 -0.98 2.57
N ASP A 128 -3.49 -1.75 3.63
CA ASP A 128 -2.41 -2.45 4.31
C ASP A 128 -1.67 -3.45 3.38
N LEU A 129 -2.43 -4.16 2.54
CA LEU A 129 -1.85 -5.01 1.49
C LEU A 129 -1.13 -4.19 0.41
N ALA A 130 -1.68 -3.04 0.01
CA ALA A 130 -1.01 -2.14 -0.92
C ALA A 130 0.33 -1.64 -0.35
N PHE A 131 0.38 -1.32 0.94
CA PHE A 131 1.60 -0.95 1.65
C PHE A 131 2.61 -2.10 1.70
N CYS A 132 2.15 -3.32 1.96
CA CYS A 132 2.98 -4.53 1.92
C CYS A 132 3.64 -4.73 0.54
N PHE A 133 2.90 -4.52 -0.55
CA PHE A 133 3.46 -4.63 -1.90
C PHE A 133 4.38 -3.46 -2.24
N TYR A 134 4.01 -2.24 -1.85
CA TYR A 134 4.83 -1.05 -2.03
C TYR A 134 6.18 -1.15 -1.33
N ARG A 135 6.22 -1.59 -0.05
CA ARG A 135 7.49 -1.77 0.68
C ARG A 135 8.42 -2.76 -0.01
N ARG A 136 7.88 -3.83 -0.58
CA ARG A 136 8.65 -4.82 -1.35
C ARG A 136 9.16 -4.24 -2.66
N LEU A 137 8.34 -3.47 -3.38
CA LEU A 137 8.80 -2.73 -4.58
C LEU A 137 9.93 -1.76 -4.24
N TYR A 138 9.80 -1.04 -3.12
CA TYR A 138 10.81 -0.11 -2.63
C TYR A 138 12.13 -0.83 -2.31
N GLN A 139 12.07 -2.02 -1.69
CA GLN A 139 13.25 -2.86 -1.42
C GLN A 139 13.96 -3.36 -2.68
N LEU A 140 13.25 -3.55 -3.79
CA LEU A 140 13.86 -3.92 -5.07
C LEU A 140 14.70 -2.79 -5.69
N LYS A 141 14.70 -1.58 -5.10
CA LYS A 141 15.44 -0.40 -5.58
C LYS A 141 15.18 -0.05 -7.04
N THR A 142 13.97 -0.35 -7.51
CA THR A 142 13.53 -0.03 -8.88
C THR A 142 12.71 1.25 -8.87
N GLN A 143 12.78 2.03 -9.95
CA GLN A 143 11.84 3.13 -10.16
C GLN A 143 10.40 2.60 -10.13
N ILE A 144 9.58 3.21 -9.28
CA ILE A 144 8.17 2.90 -9.09
C ILE A 144 7.37 3.90 -9.94
N PRO A 145 6.51 3.44 -10.86
CA PRO A 145 5.68 4.32 -11.67
C PRO A 145 4.77 5.22 -10.84
N ASP A 146 4.53 6.44 -11.31
CA ASP A 146 3.68 7.43 -10.62
C ASP A 146 2.25 6.93 -10.41
N GLU A 147 1.73 6.11 -11.32
CA GLU A 147 0.42 5.47 -11.16
C GLU A 147 0.35 4.60 -9.90
N ILE A 148 1.44 3.92 -9.55
CA ILE A 148 1.53 3.09 -8.35
C ILE A 148 1.68 3.96 -7.11
N ILE A 149 2.48 5.03 -7.18
CA ILE A 149 2.61 6.01 -6.09
C ILE A 149 1.24 6.62 -5.77
N LYS A 150 0.51 7.06 -6.80
CA LYS A 150 -0.84 7.59 -6.67
C LYS A 150 -1.80 6.58 -6.05
N LEU A 151 -1.80 5.34 -6.53
CA LEU A 151 -2.64 4.26 -5.97
C LEU A 151 -2.37 4.05 -4.47
N VAL A 152 -1.10 4.03 -4.06
CA VAL A 152 -0.70 3.85 -2.66
C VAL A 152 -1.15 5.04 -1.81
N ILE A 153 -0.97 6.26 -2.31
CA ILE A 153 -1.42 7.49 -1.64
C ILE A 153 -2.95 7.49 -1.49
N ASP A 154 -3.70 7.23 -2.56
CA ASP A 154 -5.17 7.20 -2.56
C ASP A 154 -5.70 6.12 -1.60
N SER A 155 -5.06 4.94 -1.59
CA SER A 155 -5.39 3.85 -0.66
C SER A 155 -5.15 4.25 0.79
N GLY A 156 -4.04 4.94 1.08
CA GLY A 156 -3.73 5.38 2.44
C GLY A 156 -4.63 6.50 2.95
N ASN A 157 -4.96 7.48 2.12
CA ASN A 157 -5.93 8.51 2.45
C ASN A 157 -7.30 7.88 2.79
N ALA A 158 -7.76 6.93 1.98
CA ALA A 158 -9.00 6.20 2.24
C ALA A 158 -8.94 5.39 3.54
N ALA A 159 -7.80 4.75 3.82
CA ALA A 159 -7.59 3.97 5.05
C ALA A 159 -7.59 4.84 6.32
N VAL A 160 -6.99 6.03 6.28
CA VAL A 160 -7.01 6.97 7.40
C VAL A 160 -8.44 7.34 7.78
N GLU A 161 -9.26 7.73 6.80
CA GLU A 161 -10.66 8.10 7.06
C GLU A 161 -11.50 6.89 7.50
N ALA A 162 -11.29 5.72 6.89
CA ALA A 162 -11.96 4.49 7.28
C ALA A 162 -11.61 4.08 8.72
N ALA A 163 -10.34 4.16 9.10
CA ALA A 163 -9.86 3.83 10.44
C ALA A 163 -10.43 4.80 11.48
N LYS A 164 -10.40 6.12 11.23
CA LYS A 164 -10.99 7.13 12.12
C LYS A 164 -12.47 6.86 12.35
N LYS A 165 -13.23 6.63 11.28
CA LYS A 165 -14.66 6.32 11.36
C LYS A 165 -14.94 5.09 12.22
N GLN A 166 -14.11 4.05 12.13
CA GLN A 166 -14.27 2.86 12.98
C GLN A 166 -13.93 3.17 14.44
N ALA A 167 -12.83 3.88 14.70
CA ALA A 167 -12.45 4.28 16.04
C ALA A 167 -13.53 5.13 16.73
N ASP A 168 -14.15 6.07 16.00
CA ASP A 168 -15.26 6.91 16.48
C ASP A 168 -16.50 6.10 16.84
N GLN A 169 -16.67 4.92 16.24
CA GLN A 169 -17.74 3.97 16.53
C GLN A 169 -17.38 2.99 17.65
N GLY A 170 -16.21 3.13 18.28
CA GLY A 170 -15.71 2.20 19.29
C GLY A 170 -15.17 0.88 18.72
N HIS A 171 -14.94 0.82 17.40
CA HIS A 171 -14.37 -0.34 16.73
C HIS A 171 -12.90 -0.09 16.40
N LEU A 172 -11.99 -0.78 17.08
CA LEU A 172 -10.56 -0.72 16.80
C LEU A 172 -10.08 -2.09 16.32
N PHE A 173 -10.03 -2.28 15.00
CA PHE A 173 -9.46 -3.48 14.40
C PHE A 173 -7.94 -3.50 14.55
N TRP A 174 -7.36 -4.71 14.58
CA TRP A 174 -5.94 -4.94 14.85
C TRP A 174 -5.00 -4.15 13.94
N ASN A 175 -5.39 -3.95 12.68
CA ASN A 175 -4.57 -3.28 11.67
C ASN A 175 -4.76 -1.75 11.61
N ALA A 176 -5.77 -1.17 12.25
CA ALA A 176 -6.11 0.24 12.07
C ALA A 176 -4.94 1.20 12.37
N ILE A 177 -4.30 1.04 13.53
CA ILE A 177 -3.19 1.91 13.94
C ILE A 177 -1.92 1.56 13.18
N GLY A 178 -1.64 0.26 13.00
CA GLY A 178 -0.48 -0.24 12.26
C GLY A 178 -0.45 0.28 10.83
N SER A 179 -1.55 0.15 10.10
CA SER A 179 -1.65 0.61 8.71
C SER A 179 -1.52 2.12 8.57
N VAL A 180 -2.09 2.92 9.48
CA VAL A 180 -1.95 4.39 9.43
C VAL A 180 -0.52 4.83 9.79
N PHE A 181 0.12 4.16 10.76
CA PHE A 181 1.54 4.37 11.05
C PHE A 181 2.42 4.03 9.83
N GLN A 182 2.19 2.88 9.21
CA GLN A 182 2.90 2.46 8.00
C GLN A 182 2.69 3.46 6.85
N TYR A 183 1.48 4.00 6.70
CA TYR A 183 1.21 5.04 5.70
C TYR A 183 2.01 6.32 5.96
N CYS A 184 2.11 6.77 7.21
CA CYS A 184 2.97 7.90 7.58
C CYS A 184 4.42 7.66 7.14
N CYS A 185 4.95 6.46 7.43
CA CYS A 185 6.31 6.08 7.02
C CYS A 185 6.47 6.04 5.50
N ILE A 186 5.46 5.54 4.76
CA ILE A 186 5.48 5.48 3.30
C ILE A 186 5.51 6.89 2.69
N LEU A 187 4.69 7.81 3.18
CA LEU A 187 4.70 9.20 2.69
C LEU A 187 6.07 9.86 2.89
N LEU A 188 6.69 9.63 4.05
CA LEU A 188 8.05 10.12 4.33
C LEU A 188 9.12 9.46 3.46
N ALA A 189 8.92 8.18 3.07
CA ALA A 189 9.86 7.45 2.23
C ALA A 189 9.72 7.78 0.73
N ILE A 190 8.51 8.15 0.27
CA ILE A 190 8.29 8.61 -1.11
C ILE A 190 9.10 9.89 -1.36
N ASP A 191 9.11 10.81 -0.39
CA ASP A 191 10.01 11.98 -0.35
C ASP A 191 9.98 12.88 -1.61
N THR A 192 8.83 12.91 -2.30
CA THR A 192 8.56 13.75 -3.47
C THR A 192 7.39 14.72 -3.24
N PRO A 193 7.26 15.79 -4.04
CA PRO A 193 6.20 16.78 -3.90
C PRO A 193 4.77 16.20 -3.90
N VAL A 194 4.54 15.08 -4.58
CA VAL A 194 3.21 14.42 -4.61
C VAL A 194 2.80 13.85 -3.24
N ALA A 195 3.75 13.50 -2.37
CA ALA A 195 3.44 12.93 -1.05
C ALA A 195 3.19 13.98 0.03
N PHE A 196 3.83 15.15 -0.06
CA PHE A 196 3.82 16.16 1.01
C PHE A 196 2.42 16.66 1.41
N PRO A 197 1.46 16.89 0.48
CA PRO A 197 0.11 17.33 0.85
C PRO A 197 -0.64 16.34 1.76
N HIS A 198 -0.22 15.07 1.80
CA HIS A 198 -0.91 14.00 2.53
C HIS A 198 -0.33 13.76 3.94
N ILE A 199 0.85 14.29 4.24
CA ILE A 199 1.56 14.04 5.51
C ILE A 199 0.74 14.54 6.70
N ASP A 200 0.23 15.78 6.65
CA ASP A 200 -0.54 16.37 7.75
C ASP A 200 -1.81 15.54 8.07
N GLY A 201 -2.54 15.13 7.02
CA GLY A 201 -3.74 14.29 7.16
C GLY A 201 -3.44 12.92 7.78
N ALA A 202 -2.38 12.26 7.32
CA ALA A 202 -1.96 10.96 7.85
C ALA A 202 -1.54 11.04 9.33
N PHE A 203 -0.76 12.06 9.71
CA PHE A 203 -0.29 12.24 11.08
C PHE A 203 -1.42 12.62 12.05
N LYS A 204 -2.35 13.49 11.63
CA LYS A 204 -3.56 13.80 12.42
C LYS A 204 -4.44 12.56 12.57
N GLY A 205 -4.56 11.76 11.52
CA GLY A 205 -5.24 10.47 11.56
C GLY A 205 -4.61 9.51 12.56
N LEU A 206 -3.28 9.36 12.55
CA LEU A 206 -2.56 8.55 13.51
C LEU A 206 -2.81 9.04 14.95
N GLU A 207 -2.67 10.34 15.19
CA GLU A 207 -2.91 10.93 16.50
C GLU A 207 -4.33 10.68 17.01
N HIS A 208 -5.34 10.78 16.13
CA HIS A 208 -6.72 10.46 16.46
C HIS A 208 -6.89 9.01 16.92
N LEU A 209 -6.32 8.06 16.19
CA LEU A 209 -6.42 6.64 16.53
C LEU A 209 -5.66 6.31 17.83
N VAL A 210 -4.51 6.94 18.04
CA VAL A 210 -3.74 6.77 19.29
C VAL A 210 -4.53 7.29 20.49
N LYS A 211 -5.23 8.42 20.35
CA LYS A 211 -6.12 8.94 21.41
C LYS A 211 -7.30 8.00 21.68
N ALA A 212 -7.87 7.39 20.64
CA ALA A 212 -8.99 6.46 20.78
C ALA A 212 -8.58 5.14 21.47
N ALA A 213 -7.36 4.63 21.23
CA ALA A 213 -6.87 3.38 21.82
C ALA A 213 -6.19 3.56 23.20
N ASP A 214 -5.45 4.67 23.37
CA ASP A 214 -4.76 5.09 24.60
C ASP A 214 -3.87 4.05 25.31
N THR A 215 -3.12 3.26 24.54
CA THR A 215 -2.14 2.31 25.08
C THR A 215 -0.71 2.86 25.05
N GLY A 216 0.20 2.26 25.82
CA GLY A 216 1.63 2.62 25.77
C GLY A 216 2.23 2.45 24.37
N LEU A 217 1.96 1.31 23.72
CA LEU A 217 2.45 1.00 22.38
C LEU A 217 1.94 1.98 21.32
N THR A 218 0.68 2.42 21.43
CA THR A 218 0.11 3.37 20.46
C THR A 218 0.71 4.76 20.62
N ARG A 219 0.99 5.20 21.86
CA ARG A 219 1.71 6.46 22.10
C ARG A 219 3.15 6.42 21.58
N GLU A 220 3.82 5.28 21.74
CA GLU A 220 5.16 5.06 21.22
C GLU A 220 5.19 5.09 19.68
N ALA A 221 4.20 4.49 19.01
CA ALA A 221 4.07 4.55 17.55
C ALA A 221 3.94 5.99 17.04
N LEU A 222 3.13 6.84 17.68
CA LEU A 222 3.02 8.26 17.32
C LEU A 222 4.32 9.02 17.59
N SER A 223 4.99 8.74 18.71
CA SER A 223 6.29 9.33 19.03
C SER A 223 7.33 8.98 17.96
N MET A 224 7.39 7.71 17.54
CA MET A 224 8.27 7.24 16.48
C MET A 224 7.96 7.93 15.14
N ALA A 225 6.70 8.02 14.74
CA ALA A 225 6.31 8.72 13.51
C ALA A 225 6.77 10.18 13.52
N ARG A 226 6.56 10.89 14.64
CA ARG A 226 7.01 12.28 14.81
C ARG A 226 8.54 12.41 14.77
N HIS A 227 9.25 11.45 15.34
CA HIS A 227 10.71 11.40 15.27
C HIS A 227 11.18 11.24 13.81
N LEU A 228 10.60 10.30 13.06
CA LEU A 228 10.92 10.10 11.64
C LEU A 228 10.65 11.36 10.81
N LEU A 229 9.54 12.07 11.05
CA LEU A 229 9.28 13.36 10.41
C LEU A 229 10.38 14.38 10.70
N GLY A 230 10.84 14.47 11.96
CA GLY A 230 11.95 15.35 12.34
C GLY A 230 13.27 15.00 11.63
N LEU A 231 13.56 13.71 11.45
CA LEU A 231 14.72 13.25 10.67
C LEU A 231 14.61 13.66 9.20
N THR A 232 13.43 13.48 8.59
CA THR A 232 13.17 13.90 7.20
C THR A 232 13.33 15.42 7.03
N MET A 233 12.80 16.22 7.96
CA MET A 233 12.97 17.68 7.92
C MET A 233 14.46 18.08 8.03
N THR A 234 15.22 17.41 8.90
CA THR A 234 16.65 17.66 9.05
C THR A 234 17.41 17.32 7.77
N LYS A 235 17.12 16.16 7.16
CA LYS A 235 17.67 15.76 5.86
C LYS A 235 17.41 16.83 4.79
N LYS A 236 16.15 17.27 4.63
CA LYS A 236 15.77 18.29 3.64
C LYS A 236 16.46 19.63 3.85
N ARG A 237 16.60 20.09 5.09
CA ARG A 237 17.34 21.32 5.40
C ARG A 237 18.80 21.22 5.02
N THR A 238 19.43 20.07 5.27
CA THR A 238 20.83 19.82 4.87
C THR A 238 20.97 19.81 3.35
N GLU A 239 20.07 19.12 2.63
CA GLU A 239 20.07 19.08 1.16
C GLU A 239 19.90 20.49 0.58
N LEU A 240 18.95 21.28 1.10
CA LEU A 240 18.75 22.66 0.70
C LEU A 240 19.99 23.52 0.96
N ALA A 241 20.57 23.45 2.15
CA ALA A 241 21.76 24.22 2.51
C ALA A 241 22.96 23.88 1.61
N GLN A 242 23.08 22.63 1.14
CA GLN A 242 24.11 22.23 0.17
C GLN A 242 23.86 22.85 -1.20
N LEU A 243 22.61 22.89 -1.66
CA LEU A 243 22.25 23.54 -2.93
C LEU A 243 22.47 25.06 -2.88
N GLU A 244 22.05 25.70 -1.79
CA GLU A 244 22.28 27.14 -1.54
C GLU A 244 23.77 27.47 -1.47
N ALA A 245 24.61 26.59 -0.90
CA ALA A 245 26.05 26.78 -0.87
C ALA A 245 26.69 26.70 -2.27
N VAL A 246 26.15 25.85 -3.16
CA VAL A 246 26.57 25.80 -4.57
C VAL A 246 26.15 27.07 -5.29
N GLU A 247 24.90 27.52 -5.09
CA GLU A 247 24.41 28.80 -5.64
C GLU A 247 25.27 29.99 -5.19
N GLY A 248 25.58 30.08 -3.90
CA GLY A 248 26.44 31.13 -3.34
C GLY A 248 27.91 31.04 -3.77
N GLY A 249 28.37 29.89 -4.25
CA GLY A 249 29.69 29.70 -4.86
C GLY A 249 29.78 30.25 -6.28
N TYR A 250 28.65 30.54 -6.94
CA TYR A 250 28.61 31.35 -8.15
C TYR A 250 28.75 32.83 -7.78
N GLU A 251 29.94 33.24 -7.34
CA GLU A 251 30.31 34.64 -7.49
C GLU A 251 30.27 34.97 -8.99
N PHE A 252 29.55 36.05 -9.32
CA PHE A 252 29.34 36.63 -10.66
C PHE A 252 30.67 37.10 -11.28
N GLY A 253 31.60 36.19 -11.50
CA GLY A 253 32.91 36.40 -12.10
C GLY A 253 32.84 36.32 -13.62
N GLN A 254 31.94 37.10 -14.22
CA GLN A 254 31.98 37.63 -15.59
C GLN A 254 30.60 38.25 -15.86
N THR A 255 30.55 39.58 -15.96
CA THR A 255 29.53 40.27 -16.75
C THR A 255 29.29 39.47 -18.03
N PRO A 256 28.05 39.00 -18.31
CA PRO A 256 27.77 38.44 -19.63
C PRO A 256 28.18 39.53 -20.65
N PRO A 257 28.93 39.19 -21.72
CA PRO A 257 29.13 40.15 -22.80
C PRO A 257 27.74 40.61 -23.21
N THR A 258 27.54 41.92 -23.27
CA THR A 258 26.26 42.57 -23.57
C THR A 258 25.70 41.95 -24.85
N CYS A 259 24.91 40.88 -24.72
CA CYS A 259 24.21 40.28 -25.83
C CYS A 259 23.17 41.31 -26.22
N GLN A 260 23.41 41.98 -27.34
CA GLN A 260 22.43 42.86 -27.96
C GLN A 260 21.10 42.11 -27.99
N ALA A 261 20.09 42.69 -27.37
CA ALA A 261 18.75 42.15 -27.34
C ALA A 261 18.26 42.01 -28.80
N ASN A 262 18.25 40.77 -29.28
CA ASN A 262 17.69 40.46 -30.58
C ASN A 262 16.18 40.35 -30.37
N PRO A 263 15.33 41.23 -30.93
CA PRO A 263 13.89 41.29 -30.64
C PRO A 263 13.09 40.11 -31.23
N ALA A 264 13.77 39.04 -31.65
CA ALA A 264 13.20 37.85 -32.28
C ALA A 264 13.12 36.63 -31.35
N MET A 265 13.58 36.71 -30.09
CA MET A 265 13.40 35.62 -29.13
C MET A 265 12.07 35.79 -28.37
N PRO A 266 11.14 34.82 -28.46
CA PRO A 266 9.95 34.81 -27.62
C PRO A 266 10.35 34.72 -26.15
N ASP A 267 9.56 35.37 -25.29
CA ASP A 267 9.68 35.30 -23.84
C ASP A 267 9.68 33.83 -23.39
N MET A 268 10.86 33.33 -23.03
CA MET A 268 11.06 31.94 -22.64
C MET A 268 10.57 31.82 -21.20
N SER A 269 9.28 31.58 -21.02
CA SER A 269 8.71 31.23 -19.72
C SER A 269 9.35 29.92 -19.25
N TRP A 270 10.22 30.00 -18.24
CA TRP A 270 10.95 28.89 -17.64
C TRP A 270 10.08 27.91 -16.83
N GLU A 271 8.83 27.67 -17.25
CA GLU A 271 8.03 26.53 -16.80
C GLU A 271 8.53 25.27 -17.52
N ILE A 272 9.79 24.91 -17.29
CA ILE A 272 10.39 23.68 -17.84
C ILE A 272 10.02 22.54 -16.89
N ASP A 273 9.31 21.54 -17.43
CA ASP A 273 9.14 20.24 -16.80
C ASP A 273 10.52 19.55 -16.73
N TRP A 274 11.13 19.55 -15.55
CA TRP A 274 12.46 19.01 -15.32
C TRP A 274 12.59 17.54 -15.72
N ASP A 275 11.49 16.78 -15.68
CA ASP A 275 11.48 15.38 -16.11
C ASP A 275 11.69 15.25 -17.63
N GLN A 276 11.21 16.21 -18.42
CA GLN A 276 11.41 16.25 -19.87
C GLN A 276 12.88 16.44 -20.25
N PHE A 277 13.64 17.19 -19.43
CA PHE A 277 15.07 17.46 -19.63
C PHE A 277 15.93 16.19 -19.54
N PHE A 278 15.49 15.20 -18.77
CA PHE A 278 16.21 13.93 -18.59
C PHE A 278 15.64 12.77 -19.44
N ILE A 279 14.44 12.93 -20.02
CA ILE A 279 13.76 11.89 -20.81
C ILE A 279 14.11 11.95 -22.31
N GLU A 280 14.47 13.12 -22.86
CA GLU A 280 14.86 13.27 -24.28
C GLU A 280 16.35 13.64 -24.45
N PRO A 281 17.24 12.70 -24.84
CA PRO A 281 18.64 13.02 -25.05
C PRO A 281 18.92 13.78 -26.36
N TYR A 282 17.90 14.08 -27.17
CA TYR A 282 18.05 14.61 -28.53
C TYR A 282 16.87 15.49 -28.95
N LEU A 283 16.65 16.61 -28.24
CA LEU A 283 16.12 17.80 -28.92
C LEU A 283 17.28 18.77 -29.06
N SER A 284 17.71 18.96 -30.31
CA SER A 284 18.81 19.85 -30.67
C SER A 284 18.63 21.21 -30.00
N MET A 285 19.55 21.55 -29.09
CA MET A 285 19.83 22.93 -28.67
C MET A 285 20.43 23.79 -29.80
N LEU A 286 20.36 23.32 -31.04
CA LEU A 286 20.76 24.02 -32.26
C LEU A 286 19.54 24.01 -33.19
N GLY A 287 19.13 25.19 -33.63
CA GLY A 287 17.86 25.44 -34.31
C GLY A 287 17.62 24.63 -35.59
N PRO A 288 16.46 24.84 -36.25
CA PRO A 288 16.10 24.09 -37.44
C PRO A 288 17.11 24.38 -38.57
N ASP A 289 17.92 23.38 -38.92
CA ASP A 289 18.65 23.41 -40.18
C ASP A 289 17.64 23.45 -41.34
N LEU A 290 17.79 24.47 -42.18
CA LEU A 290 17.04 24.68 -43.41
C LEU A 290 17.20 23.49 -44.39
N PRO A 291 16.25 23.32 -45.32
CA PRO A 291 16.25 22.19 -46.24
C PRO A 291 17.24 22.36 -47.40
N LEU A 292 17.85 21.25 -47.80
CA LEU A 292 18.30 20.96 -49.18
C LEU A 292 17.87 19.54 -49.53
#